data_AF-A0A9P6AP39-F1
#
_entry.id   AF-A0A9P6AP39-F1
#
_cell.length_a   1.000
_cell.length_b   1.000
_cell.length_c   1.000
_cell.angle_alpha   90.00
_cell.angle_beta   90.00
_cell.angle_gamma   90.00
#
_symmetry.space_group_name_H-M   'P 1'
#
loop_
_entity.id
_entity.type
_entity.pdbx_description
1 polymer ?
#
loop_
_entity_poly.entity_id
_entity_poly.type
_entity_poly.pdbx_seq_one_letter_code
_entity_poly.pdbx_strand_id
1 'polypeptide(L)'
;MNLSLARSSCSITHAFLARGVASPSSQLAREGGRTTVQLMGLPATALPADIRRMAERQGIKGGFEVQLEYRRYHPAGRASIHLDSAEGAREACTKLNGAEISTHRVTAFTRLPDPGDRWSQGFGPDGGNKERGKTVVLQGLSPAYIPCEAYRCVTRGSISAE
;
A
#
# COMPACT_ATOMS: atom_id res chain seq x y z
N MET A 1 -74.29 14.44 -0.51
CA MET A 1 -74.67 13.60 0.63
C MET A 1 -74.35 12.16 0.28
N ASN A 2 -73.76 11.46 1.25
CA ASN A 2 -73.05 10.18 1.14
C ASN A 2 -73.83 9.02 0.52
N LEU A 3 -73.11 8.13 -0.17
CA LEU A 3 -73.32 6.68 -0.11
C LEU A 3 -71.99 5.96 -0.42
N SER A 4 -71.45 5.34 0.63
CA SER A 4 -70.31 4.43 0.64
C SER A 4 -70.81 3.01 0.41
N LEU A 5 -70.17 2.24 -0.48
CA LEU A 5 -70.12 0.78 -0.38
C LEU A 5 -68.95 0.18 -1.18
N ALA A 6 -67.99 -0.31 -0.37
CA ALA A 6 -67.20 -1.53 -0.50
C ALA A 6 -66.87 -2.09 -1.89
N ARG A 7 -65.57 -2.09 -2.22
CA ARG A 7 -64.96 -3.21 -2.95
C ARG A 7 -63.69 -3.68 -2.24
N SER A 8 -63.85 -4.88 -1.69
CA SER A 8 -62.85 -5.88 -1.35
C SER A 8 -61.58 -5.79 -2.21
N SER A 9 -60.43 -5.59 -1.56
CA SER A 9 -59.12 -5.80 -2.16
C SER A 9 -58.42 -6.95 -1.46
N CYS A 10 -58.05 -7.92 -2.29
CA CYS A 10 -57.43 -9.17 -1.94
C CYS A 10 -56.13 -9.00 -1.15
N SER A 11 -55.99 -9.86 -0.16
CA SER A 11 -54.76 -10.25 0.50
C SER A 11 -53.68 -10.67 -0.51
N ILE A 12 -52.58 -9.92 -0.57
CA ILE A 12 -51.30 -10.42 -1.06
C ILE A 12 -50.30 -10.31 0.09
N THR A 13 -50.08 -11.45 0.72
CA THR A 13 -49.02 -11.72 1.69
C THR A 13 -47.70 -11.80 0.90
N HIS A 14 -46.92 -10.72 0.90
CA HIS A 14 -45.48 -10.83 0.62
C HIS A 14 -44.74 -10.82 1.95
N ALA A 15 -44.30 -12.01 2.36
CA ALA A 15 -43.27 -12.18 3.37
C ALA A 15 -41.99 -11.48 2.87
N PHE A 16 -41.81 -10.22 3.25
CA PHE A 16 -40.58 -9.49 2.97
C PHE A 16 -39.60 -9.78 4.11
N LEU A 17 -38.70 -10.70 3.79
CA LEU A 17 -37.41 -10.96 4.42
C LEU A 17 -36.98 -9.89 5.41
N ALA A 18 -36.80 -10.32 6.66
CA ALA A 18 -36.06 -9.62 7.69
C ALA A 18 -34.69 -9.21 7.14
N ARG A 19 -34.60 -7.99 6.63
CA ARG A 19 -33.33 -7.30 6.47
C ARG A 19 -32.82 -7.07 7.88
N GLY A 20 -31.87 -7.92 8.28
CA GLY A 20 -31.05 -7.69 9.45
C GLY A 20 -30.61 -6.24 9.44
N VAL A 21 -31.08 -5.50 10.45
CA VAL A 21 -30.63 -4.15 10.73
C VAL A 21 -29.17 -4.30 11.10
N ALA A 22 -28.29 -4.08 10.13
CA ALA A 22 -26.86 -4.05 10.34
C ALA A 22 -26.58 -2.94 11.36
N SER A 23 -26.11 -3.33 12.53
CA SER A 23 -25.73 -2.40 13.59
C SER A 23 -24.75 -1.35 13.04
N PRO A 24 -24.95 -0.05 13.31
CA PRO A 24 -24.07 1.03 12.83
C PRO A 24 -22.63 0.92 13.36
N SER A 25 -22.40 0.13 14.41
CA SER A 25 -21.07 -0.19 14.93
C SER A 25 -20.21 -1.05 13.98
N SER A 26 -20.81 -1.81 13.06
CA SER A 26 -20.07 -2.62 12.09
C SER A 26 -19.53 -1.83 10.89
N GLN A 27 -20.10 -0.66 10.60
CA GLN A 27 -19.62 0.23 9.54
C GLN A 27 -18.41 1.05 10.00
N LEU A 28 -18.38 1.50 11.26
CA LEU A 28 -17.20 2.17 11.85
C LEU A 28 -15.98 1.22 11.94
N ALA A 29 -16.19 -0.07 12.23
CA ALA A 29 -15.12 -1.06 12.26
C ALA A 29 -14.59 -1.43 10.85
N ARG A 30 -15.42 -1.31 9.80
CA ARG A 30 -15.01 -1.55 8.40
C ARG A 30 -14.38 -0.33 7.74
N GLU A 31 -14.73 0.86 8.20
CA GLU A 31 -14.14 2.12 7.73
C GLU A 31 -12.86 2.50 8.49
N GLY A 32 -12.71 2.06 9.74
CA GLY A 32 -11.53 2.31 10.59
C GLY A 32 -10.26 1.57 10.16
N GLY A 33 -10.31 0.76 9.10
CA GLY A 33 -9.17 -0.06 8.67
C GLY A 33 -8.28 0.56 7.59
N ARG A 34 -8.74 1.55 6.81
CA ARG A 34 -8.00 2.03 5.62
C ARG A 34 -6.93 3.04 5.99
N THR A 35 -5.89 2.59 6.67
CA THR A 35 -4.73 3.38 7.06
C THR A 35 -3.67 3.48 5.97
N THR A 36 -3.86 2.78 4.85
CA THR A 36 -2.86 2.68 3.77
C THR A 36 -3.34 3.38 2.51
N VAL A 37 -2.50 4.26 1.96
CA VAL A 37 -2.71 4.93 0.68
C VAL A 37 -1.72 4.37 -0.33
N GLN A 38 -2.21 3.87 -1.45
CA GLN A 38 -1.38 3.39 -2.54
C GLN A 38 -1.22 4.48 -3.59
N LEU A 39 0.02 4.66 -4.04
CA LEU A 39 0.46 5.59 -5.06
C LEU A 39 0.84 4.83 -6.33
N MET A 40 0.46 5.39 -7.48
CA MET A 40 0.80 4.89 -8.81
C MET A 40 1.33 6.02 -9.69
N GLY A 41 2.14 5.66 -10.70
CA GLY A 41 2.71 6.63 -11.64
C GLY A 41 4.00 7.27 -11.15
N LEU A 42 4.67 6.63 -10.18
CA LEU A 42 5.96 7.11 -9.68
C LEU A 42 7.08 6.83 -10.69
N PRO A 43 8.08 7.72 -10.82
CA PRO A 43 9.25 7.45 -11.64
C PRO A 43 10.04 6.27 -11.09
N ALA A 44 10.70 5.53 -11.98
CA ALA A 44 11.58 4.43 -11.58
C ALA A 44 12.76 4.88 -10.72
N THR A 45 13.10 6.17 -10.72
CA THR A 45 14.16 6.73 -9.88
C THR A 45 13.65 7.22 -8.52
N ALA A 46 12.35 7.11 -8.23
CA ALA A 46 11.78 7.61 -6.99
C ALA A 46 12.37 6.91 -5.77
N LEU A 47 12.90 7.70 -4.83
CA LEU A 47 13.34 7.21 -3.53
C LEU A 47 12.23 7.41 -2.49
N PRO A 48 12.22 6.63 -1.38
CA PRO A 48 11.27 6.84 -0.29
C PRO A 48 11.35 8.26 0.29
N ALA A 49 12.54 8.87 0.28
CA ALA A 49 12.74 10.25 0.72
C ALA A 49 12.03 11.27 -0.18
N ASP A 50 11.95 11.03 -1.49
CA ASP A 50 11.27 11.94 -2.42
C ASP A 50 9.76 11.92 -2.19
N ILE A 51 9.21 10.72 -1.96
CA ILE A 51 7.79 10.54 -1.64
C ILE A 51 7.44 11.20 -0.30
N ARG A 52 8.31 11.07 0.72
CA ARG A 52 8.15 11.79 1.99
C ARG A 52 8.10 13.30 1.78
N ARG A 53 9.06 13.87 1.05
CA ARG A 53 9.09 15.30 0.72
C ARG A 53 7.85 15.74 -0.06
N MET A 54 7.37 14.92 -0.99
CA MET A 54 6.13 15.19 -1.73
C MET A 54 4.91 15.22 -0.79
N ALA A 55 4.77 14.25 0.11
CA ALA A 55 3.68 14.21 1.06
C ALA A 55 3.69 15.41 2.03
N GLU A 56 4.87 15.77 2.54
CA GLU A 56 5.06 16.96 3.38
C GLU A 56 4.70 18.25 2.64
N ARG A 57 5.10 18.39 1.36
CA ARG A 57 4.73 19.53 0.50
C ARG A 57 3.21 19.66 0.30
N GLN A 58 2.49 18.55 0.27
CA GLN A 58 1.03 18.54 0.22
C GLN A 58 0.37 18.79 1.59
N GLY A 59 1.17 19.04 2.64
CA GLY A 59 0.67 19.33 3.98
C GLY A 59 0.18 18.10 4.73
N ILE A 60 0.64 16.90 4.35
CA ILE A 60 0.44 15.69 5.15
C ILE A 60 1.46 15.73 6.27
N LYS A 61 0.97 15.87 7.51
CA LYS A 61 1.78 15.92 8.72
C LYS A 61 1.59 14.65 9.51
N GLY A 62 2.65 14.19 10.19
CA GLY A 62 2.60 13.05 11.10
C GLY A 62 3.66 12.00 10.83
N GLY A 63 3.70 10.98 11.69
CA GLY A 63 4.46 9.77 11.43
C GLY A 63 3.79 8.99 10.31
N PHE A 64 4.47 8.84 9.19
CA PHE A 64 4.03 7.92 8.15
C PHE A 64 5.21 7.13 7.62
N GLU A 65 4.94 5.88 7.28
CA GLU A 65 5.90 4.98 6.69
C GLU A 65 5.66 4.90 5.18
N VAL A 66 6.73 5.04 4.42
CA VAL A 66 6.68 4.95 2.96
C VAL A 66 7.41 3.70 2.52
N GLN A 67 6.74 2.89 1.72
CA GLN A 67 7.27 1.69 1.14
C GLN A 67 7.13 1.71 -0.38
N LEU A 68 8.22 1.42 -1.09
CA LEU A 68 8.21 1.27 -2.56
C LEU A 68 7.93 -0.19 -2.93
N GLU A 69 7.10 -0.40 -3.95
CA GLU A 69 6.90 -1.73 -4.54
C GLU A 69 8.04 -1.99 -5.54
N TYR A 70 8.78 -3.07 -5.29
CA TYR A 70 9.80 -3.57 -6.21
C TYR A 70 9.36 -4.91 -6.81
N ARG A 71 9.69 -5.12 -8.08
CA ARG A 71 9.54 -6.39 -8.77
C ARG A 71 10.87 -6.76 -9.39
N ARG A 72 11.46 -7.88 -8.96
CA ARG A 72 12.80 -8.33 -9.42
C ARG A 72 13.84 -7.20 -9.32
N TYR A 73 13.92 -6.55 -8.15
CA TYR A 73 14.84 -5.43 -7.87
C TYR A 73 14.62 -4.16 -8.72
N HIS A 74 13.59 -4.12 -9.57
CA HIS A 74 13.20 -2.93 -10.32
C HIS A 74 12.01 -2.26 -9.64
N PRO A 75 12.02 -0.93 -9.45
CA PRO A 75 10.90 -0.21 -8.89
C PRO A 75 9.70 -0.30 -9.84
N ALA A 76 8.56 -0.74 -9.32
CA ALA A 76 7.35 -0.99 -10.12
C ALA A 76 6.57 0.29 -10.45
N GLY A 77 7.07 1.47 -10.07
CA GLY A 77 6.36 2.75 -10.18
C GLY A 77 5.18 2.88 -9.21
N ARG A 78 5.22 2.14 -8.11
CA ARG A 78 4.16 2.09 -7.09
C ARG A 78 4.75 2.21 -5.69
N ALA A 79 3.99 2.82 -4.79
CA ALA A 79 4.35 2.92 -3.38
C ALA A 79 3.11 2.79 -2.50
N SER A 80 3.32 2.42 -1.24
CA SER A 80 2.33 2.40 -0.19
C SER A 80 2.77 3.37 0.91
N ILE A 81 1.84 4.20 1.38
CA ILE A 81 2.02 5.07 2.53
C ILE A 81 1.13 4.55 3.65
N HIS A 82 1.73 4.17 4.77
CA HIS A 82 1.02 3.77 5.98
C HIS A 82 0.91 4.97 6.92
N LEU A 83 -0.31 5.29 7.29
CA LEU A 83 -0.67 6.41 8.17
C LEU A 83 -1.28 5.86 9.47
N ASP A 84 -1.12 6.59 10.56
CA ASP A 84 -1.63 6.15 11.86
C ASP A 84 -3.17 6.19 11.95
N SER A 85 -3.82 7.03 11.13
CA SER A 85 -5.26 7.23 11.15
C SER A 85 -5.93 7.05 9.79
N ALA A 86 -7.13 6.46 9.79
CA ALA A 86 -7.94 6.31 8.59
C ALA A 86 -8.45 7.65 8.04
N GLU A 87 -8.68 8.64 8.90
CA GLU A 87 -9.02 10.01 8.49
C GLU A 87 -7.85 10.66 7.76
N GLY A 88 -6.64 10.55 8.31
CA GLY A 88 -5.41 11.01 7.67
C GLY A 88 -5.17 10.34 6.33
N ALA A 89 -5.49 9.05 6.19
CA ALA A 89 -5.40 8.33 4.91
C ALA A 89 -6.38 8.84 3.85
N ARG A 90 -7.62 9.17 4.24
CA ARG A 90 -8.60 9.78 3.31
C ARG A 90 -8.12 11.15 2.86
N GLU A 91 -7.69 12.00 3.79
CA GLU A 91 -7.18 13.34 3.51
C GLU A 91 -5.93 13.28 2.63
N ALA A 92 -4.97 12.42 2.97
CA ALA A 92 -3.76 12.19 2.20
C ALA A 92 -4.07 11.70 0.79
N CYS A 93 -5.04 10.78 0.63
CA CYS A 93 -5.47 10.31 -0.68
C CYS A 93 -5.99 11.46 -1.55
N THR A 94 -6.83 12.34 -1.00
CA THR A 94 -7.34 13.50 -1.75
C THR A 94 -6.24 14.47 -2.13
N LYS A 95 -5.30 14.74 -1.21
CA LYS A 95 -4.20 15.69 -1.43
C LYS A 95 -3.12 15.16 -2.38
N LEU A 96 -2.83 13.87 -2.33
CA LEU A 96 -1.79 13.25 -3.17
C LEU A 96 -2.28 12.91 -4.57
N ASN A 97 -3.59 12.77 -4.75
CA ASN A 97 -4.15 12.46 -6.05
C ASN A 97 -3.96 13.65 -7.01
N GLY A 98 -3.16 13.44 -8.05
CA GLY A 98 -2.78 14.49 -9.01
C GLY A 98 -1.54 15.29 -8.60
N ALA A 99 -0.88 14.97 -7.48
CA ALA A 99 0.38 15.57 -7.09
C ALA A 99 1.51 15.19 -8.06
N GLU A 100 2.55 16.02 -8.12
CA GLU A 100 3.68 15.82 -9.03
C GLU A 100 4.99 15.53 -8.31
N ILE A 101 5.73 14.56 -8.84
CA ILE A 101 7.08 14.19 -8.41
C ILE A 101 7.99 14.10 -9.64
N SER A 102 9.02 14.93 -9.71
CA SER A 102 9.96 14.97 -10.84
C SER A 102 9.24 15.01 -12.21
N THR A 103 8.19 15.84 -12.34
CA THR A 103 7.31 15.99 -13.53
C THR A 103 6.34 14.82 -13.81
N HIS A 104 6.35 13.77 -12.99
CA HIS A 104 5.37 12.68 -13.08
C HIS A 104 4.16 12.97 -12.21
N ARG A 105 2.96 12.82 -12.79
CA ARG A 105 1.70 12.95 -12.08
C ARG A 105 1.35 11.63 -11.38
N VAL A 106 1.07 11.72 -10.09
CA VAL A 106 0.78 10.57 -9.23
C VAL A 106 -0.72 10.38 -9.08
N THR A 107 -1.18 9.15 -9.11
CA THR A 107 -2.55 8.76 -8.76
C THR A 107 -2.53 8.12 -7.38
N ALA A 108 -3.44 8.54 -6.50
CA ALA A 108 -3.53 8.02 -5.13
C ALA A 108 -4.90 7.38 -4.87
N PHE A 109 -4.91 6.25 -4.16
CA PHE A 109 -6.15 5.56 -3.76
C PHE A 109 -5.99 4.90 -2.39
N THR A 110 -7.04 4.95 -1.57
CA THR A 110 -7.07 4.26 -0.27
C THR A 110 -7.21 2.76 -0.51
N ARG A 111 -6.38 1.97 0.17
CA ARG A 111 -6.44 0.50 0.13
C ARG A 111 -6.80 -0.03 1.52
N LEU A 112 -7.55 -1.13 1.57
CA LEU A 112 -7.71 -1.87 2.83
C LEU A 112 -6.40 -2.59 3.16
N PRO A 113 -5.96 -2.60 4.42
CA PRO A 113 -4.86 -3.45 4.86
C PRO A 113 -5.27 -4.90 4.61
N ASP A 114 -4.49 -5.60 3.79
CA ASP A 114 -4.70 -7.03 3.61
C ASP A 114 -4.16 -7.73 4.87
N PRO A 115 -4.95 -8.55 5.58
CA PRO A 115 -4.43 -9.34 6.71
C PRO A 115 -3.29 -10.30 6.31
N GLY A 116 -3.08 -10.51 5.00
CA GLY A 116 -1.96 -11.25 4.43
C GLY A 116 -0.83 -10.39 3.86
N ASP A 117 -0.85 -9.07 3.97
CA ASP A 117 0.24 -8.19 3.51
C ASP A 117 1.50 -8.41 4.37
N ARG A 118 2.22 -9.50 4.07
CA ARG A 118 3.61 -9.76 4.47
C ARG A 118 4.58 -8.82 3.75
N TRP A 119 4.18 -7.57 3.53
CA TRP A 119 5.00 -6.56 2.86
C TRP A 119 6.23 -6.17 3.68
N SER A 120 6.32 -6.64 4.93
CA SER A 120 7.54 -6.64 5.74
C SER A 120 8.68 -7.53 5.19
N GLN A 121 8.45 -8.34 4.14
CA GLN A 121 9.50 -9.08 3.41
C GLN A 121 9.62 -8.53 1.98
N GLY A 122 10.32 -7.41 1.81
CA GLY A 122 10.44 -6.77 0.49
C GLY A 122 11.26 -7.59 -0.50
N PHE A 123 10.84 -7.67 -1.76
CA PHE A 123 11.68 -8.07 -2.90
C PHE A 123 12.50 -6.89 -3.49
N GLY A 124 12.66 -5.83 -2.69
CA GLY A 124 13.47 -4.67 -3.03
C GLY A 124 14.94 -4.86 -2.68
N PRO A 125 15.82 -3.90 -3.03
CA PRO A 125 17.25 -3.96 -2.68
C PRO A 125 17.49 -4.17 -1.19
N ASP A 126 16.56 -3.69 -0.34
CA ASP A 126 16.64 -3.83 1.11
C ASP A 126 15.99 -5.11 1.66
N GLY A 127 15.31 -5.96 0.87
CA GLY A 127 14.89 -7.30 1.31
C GLY A 127 13.87 -7.39 2.47
N GLY A 128 13.39 -6.26 3.01
CA GLY A 128 12.77 -6.24 4.35
C GLY A 128 13.76 -6.42 5.51
N ASN A 129 15.07 -6.33 5.25
CA ASN A 129 16.12 -6.40 6.26
C ASN A 129 16.17 -5.11 7.09
N LYS A 130 16.27 -5.28 8.41
CA LYS A 130 16.50 -4.17 9.35
C LYS A 130 17.88 -3.52 9.18
N GLU A 131 18.80 -4.18 8.48
CA GLU A 131 20.16 -3.72 8.19
C GLU A 131 20.27 -2.97 6.86
N ARG A 132 19.41 -1.97 6.67
CA ARG A 132 19.37 -1.15 5.47
C ARG A 132 20.76 -0.60 5.12
N GLY A 133 21.20 -0.79 3.88
CA GLY A 133 22.51 -0.33 3.40
C GLY A 133 23.73 -1.18 3.78
N LYS A 134 23.56 -2.30 4.49
CA LYS A 134 24.66 -3.25 4.80
C LYS A 134 24.63 -4.52 3.95
N THR A 135 23.48 -4.82 3.35
CA THR A 135 23.26 -6.04 2.57
C THR A 135 23.04 -5.67 1.11
N VAL A 136 23.69 -6.41 0.21
CA VAL A 136 23.53 -6.27 -1.25
C VAL A 136 23.11 -7.62 -1.84
N VAL A 137 22.24 -7.59 -2.85
CA VAL A 137 21.89 -8.79 -3.62
C VAL A 137 22.66 -8.80 -4.93
N LEU A 138 23.44 -9.86 -5.13
CA LEU A 138 24.16 -10.09 -6.38
C LEU A 138 23.30 -10.98 -7.29
N GLN A 139 23.03 -10.51 -8.50
CA GLN A 139 22.29 -11.26 -9.53
C GLN A 139 23.19 -11.59 -10.73
N GLY A 140 22.86 -12.65 -11.47
CA GLY A 140 23.63 -13.09 -12.65
C GLY A 140 24.80 -14.01 -12.34
N LEU A 141 24.92 -14.46 -11.10
CA LEU A 141 25.91 -15.46 -10.69
C LEU A 141 25.41 -16.83 -11.15
N SER A 142 26.25 -17.55 -11.91
CA SER A 142 25.93 -18.91 -12.31
C SER A 142 25.79 -19.78 -11.06
N PRO A 143 24.67 -20.50 -10.87
CA PRO A 143 24.43 -21.32 -9.68
C PRO A 143 25.40 -22.50 -9.56
N ALA A 144 26.22 -22.74 -10.60
CA ALA A 144 27.01 -23.95 -10.70
C ALA A 144 28.25 -23.97 -9.79
N TYR A 145 28.92 -22.86 -9.46
CA TYR A 145 30.28 -22.99 -8.92
C TYR A 145 30.87 -21.74 -8.23
N ILE A 146 30.21 -21.15 -7.23
CA ILE A 146 30.88 -20.14 -6.40
C ILE A 146 30.64 -20.45 -4.93
N PRO A 147 31.63 -21.05 -4.23
CA PRO A 147 31.49 -21.35 -2.81
C PRO A 147 31.36 -20.06 -2.01
N CYS A 148 30.61 -20.11 -0.90
CA CYS A 148 30.37 -18.96 -0.02
C CYS A 148 31.67 -18.25 0.44
N GLU A 149 32.77 -19.00 0.52
CA GLU A 149 34.11 -18.51 0.88
C GLU A 149 34.73 -17.59 -0.17
N ALA A 150 34.51 -17.84 -1.46
CA ALA A 150 35.03 -17.00 -2.54
C ALA A 150 34.47 -15.58 -2.46
N TYR A 151 33.22 -15.40 -2.02
CA TYR A 151 32.63 -14.08 -1.79
C TYR A 151 33.27 -13.34 -0.61
N ARG A 152 33.71 -14.05 0.44
CA ARG A 152 34.40 -13.43 1.57
C ARG A 152 35.76 -12.88 1.17
N CYS A 153 36.47 -13.54 0.27
CA CYS A 153 37.76 -13.08 -0.23
C CYS A 153 37.63 -11.81 -1.07
N VAL A 154 36.65 -11.76 -1.99
CA VAL A 154 36.41 -10.58 -2.84
C VAL A 154 35.94 -9.37 -2.02
N THR A 155 35.05 -9.58 -1.05
CA THR A 155 34.48 -8.48 -0.25
C THR A 155 35.41 -7.93 0.83
N ARG A 156 36.43 -8.70 1.27
CA ARG A 156 37.44 -8.26 2.25
C ARG A 156 38.68 -7.64 1.64
N GLY A 157 38.78 -7.54 0.31
CA GLY A 157 39.93 -6.95 -0.37
C GLY A 157 41.22 -7.78 -0.26
N SER A 158 41.15 -9.03 0.21
CA SER A 158 42.29 -9.94 0.23
C SER A 158 42.37 -10.69 -1.08
N ILE A 159 42.74 -9.98 -2.14
CA ILE A 159 43.28 -10.59 -3.35
C ILE A 159 44.78 -10.75 -3.07
N SER A 160 45.20 -11.92 -2.58
CA SER A 160 46.61 -12.28 -2.68
C SER A 160 46.89 -12.46 -4.17
N ALA A 161 47.50 -11.45 -4.78
CA ALA A 161 48.13 -11.59 -6.08
C ALA A 161 49.33 -12.52 -5.90
N GLU A 162 49.26 -13.71 -6.49
CA GLU A 162 50.46 -14.46 -6.88
C GLU A 162 51.18 -13.73 -8.04
#